data_AF-A0A1A8IJG8-F1
#
_entry.id   AF-A0A1A8IJG8-F1
#
_cell.length_a   1.000
_cell.length_b   1.000
_cell.length_c   1.000
_cell.angle_alpha   90.00
_cell.angle_beta   90.00
_cell.angle_gamma   90.00
#
_symmetry.space_group_name_H-M   'P 1'
#
loop_
_entity.id
_entity.type
_entity.pdbx_description
1 polymer ?
#
loop_
_entity_poly.entity_id
_entity_poly.type
_entity_poly.pdbx_seq_one_letter_code
_entity_poly.pdbx_strand_id
1 'polypeptide(L)'
;MGEQPIYSTRAHVFQIDPNTKKNWLPASKHAVTVSYFYDSTRNVYRIISLDGTKAIINSTISPNMTFTKTSQKFGQWADSRANTVYGLGFSTEHHLSKFAEKFAEYKEAARLAKEKSQEKMEMATSPSQESPAGELSSPLTPVTPPMESINGTDDICDTTPNSDPRPEPTQNALAFAHSPAMTKHWEAELEALKGNNAKLTAALLESTANVKQWKQQLAAYQEEAERLHKRVTELECQSNQTPVIKSQKTELNQTIEELENVLRDKEEEMEKLKEELENMNDLMEQKDTLTQKLEETELRSRVLEEQLAGAEQRLEETQEEQENFRKSLRTLLELLDGKIFELTELRDTLARLIEEAS
;
A
#
# COMPACT_ATOMS: atom_id res chain seq x y z
N MET A 1 11.61 26.86 -17.29
CA MET A 1 12.42 25.87 -16.54
C MET A 1 11.64 24.55 -16.55
N GLY A 2 12.31 23.40 -16.58
CA GLY A 2 11.61 22.10 -16.58
C GLY A 2 10.98 21.77 -15.22
N GLU A 3 9.98 20.89 -15.22
CA GLU A 3 9.43 20.29 -13.99
C GLU A 3 10.57 19.59 -13.22
N GLN A 4 10.69 19.86 -11.92
CA GLN A 4 11.67 19.17 -11.07
C GLN A 4 11.07 17.87 -10.50
N PRO A 5 11.86 16.80 -10.36
CA PRO A 5 11.38 15.57 -9.74
C PRO A 5 11.21 15.75 -8.23
N ILE A 6 10.09 15.25 -7.69
CA ILE A 6 9.78 15.27 -6.25
C ILE A 6 10.55 14.16 -5.51
N TYR A 7 10.74 13.03 -6.18
CA TYR A 7 11.53 11.90 -5.71
C TYR A 7 12.20 11.22 -6.90
N SER A 8 13.42 10.73 -6.72
CA SER A 8 14.18 10.00 -7.73
C SER A 8 14.87 8.78 -7.12
N THR A 9 14.92 7.67 -7.85
CA THR A 9 15.65 6.45 -7.48
C THR A 9 16.26 5.79 -8.72
N ARG A 10 17.06 4.73 -8.54
CA ARG A 10 17.75 3.99 -9.61
C ARG A 10 17.22 2.56 -9.68
N ALA A 11 16.78 2.13 -10.87
CA ALA A 11 16.25 0.78 -11.09
C ALA A 11 16.46 0.32 -12.54
N HIS A 12 16.50 -0.99 -12.76
CA HIS A 12 16.35 -1.57 -14.11
C HIS A 12 14.86 -1.60 -14.46
N VAL A 13 14.51 -1.14 -15.66
CA VAL A 13 13.11 -1.04 -16.10
C VAL A 13 12.75 -2.21 -17.00
N PHE A 14 11.59 -2.80 -16.75
CA PHE A 14 11.00 -3.86 -17.54
C PHE A 14 9.58 -3.48 -17.95
N GLN A 15 9.10 -4.04 -19.06
CA GLN A 15 7.70 -4.00 -19.46
C GLN A 15 7.22 -5.41 -19.79
N ILE A 16 5.95 -5.71 -19.55
CA ILE A 16 5.38 -6.98 -19.99
C ILE A 16 5.25 -7.00 -21.51
N ASP A 17 5.60 -8.10 -22.15
CA ASP A 17 5.43 -8.28 -23.59
C ASP A 17 3.94 -8.09 -23.96
N PRO A 18 3.62 -7.14 -24.86
CA PRO A 18 2.24 -6.86 -25.24
C PRO A 18 1.55 -8.05 -25.93
N ASN A 19 2.31 -8.97 -26.54
CA ASN A 19 1.77 -10.12 -27.25
C ASN A 19 1.46 -11.29 -26.31
N THR A 20 2.45 -11.72 -25.50
CA THR A 20 2.26 -12.88 -24.61
C THR A 20 1.60 -12.55 -23.27
N LYS A 21 1.66 -11.28 -22.82
CA LYS A 21 1.19 -10.80 -21.50
C LYS A 21 1.68 -11.66 -20.33
N LYS A 22 2.85 -12.31 -20.48
CA LYS A 22 3.46 -13.22 -19.50
C LYS A 22 4.96 -12.99 -19.32
N ASN A 23 5.67 -12.62 -20.40
CA ASN A 23 7.12 -12.44 -20.37
C ASN A 23 7.51 -11.01 -20.03
N TRP A 24 8.56 -10.83 -19.24
CA TRP A 24 9.17 -9.52 -18.98
C TRP A 24 10.24 -9.20 -20.03
N LEU A 25 10.13 -8.05 -20.67
CA LEU A 25 11.10 -7.51 -21.62
C LEU A 25 11.88 -6.36 -20.95
N PRO A 26 13.23 -6.35 -21.00
CA PRO A 26 14.02 -5.25 -20.47
C PRO A 26 13.82 -4.00 -21.34
N ALA A 27 13.37 -2.91 -20.71
CA ALA A 27 13.18 -1.61 -21.34
C ALA A 27 14.42 -0.70 -21.22
N SER A 28 15.33 -1.00 -20.28
CA SER A 28 16.66 -0.39 -20.16
C SER A 28 17.75 -1.47 -20.06
N LYS A 29 18.94 -1.20 -20.63
CA LYS A 29 20.09 -2.13 -20.55
C LYS A 29 20.82 -2.08 -19.20
N HIS A 30 20.72 -0.94 -18.52
CA HIS A 30 21.33 -0.67 -17.23
C HIS A 30 20.30 -0.09 -16.28
N ALA A 31 20.67 0.06 -15.00
CA ALA A 31 19.88 0.86 -14.08
C ALA A 31 19.80 2.30 -14.60
N VAL A 32 18.58 2.84 -14.67
CA VAL A 32 18.25 4.20 -15.09
C VAL A 32 17.61 4.95 -13.92
N THR A 33 17.53 6.27 -14.03
CA THR A 33 16.81 7.08 -13.04
C THR A 33 15.31 6.98 -13.29
N VAL A 34 14.56 6.67 -12.24
CA VAL A 34 13.09 6.63 -12.23
C VAL A 34 12.61 7.64 -11.21
N SER A 35 11.77 8.58 -11.62
CA SER A 35 11.40 9.73 -10.81
C SER A 35 9.90 10.01 -10.83
N TYR A 36 9.39 10.51 -9.71
CA TYR A 36 8.05 11.07 -9.59
C TYR A 36 8.09 12.57 -9.89
N PHE A 37 7.16 13.03 -10.71
CA PHE A 37 6.94 14.43 -11.06
C PHE A 37 5.50 14.82 -10.74
N TYR A 38 5.28 16.09 -10.38
CA TYR A 38 3.96 16.70 -10.31
C TYR A 38 3.84 17.70 -11.46
N ASP A 39 2.95 17.40 -12.39
CA ASP A 39 2.61 18.27 -13.51
C ASP A 39 1.52 19.24 -13.04
N SER A 40 1.94 20.46 -12.70
CA SER A 40 1.06 21.51 -12.21
C SER A 40 0.07 22.02 -13.27
N THR A 41 0.37 21.84 -14.56
CA THR A 41 -0.50 22.30 -15.67
C THR A 41 -1.71 21.39 -15.84
N ARG A 42 -1.52 20.09 -15.62
CA ARG A 42 -2.57 19.05 -15.69
C ARG A 42 -3.07 18.60 -14.32
N ASN A 43 -2.45 19.09 -13.24
CA ASN A 43 -2.70 18.71 -11.85
C ASN A 43 -2.64 17.19 -11.61
N VAL A 44 -1.59 16.54 -12.11
CA VAL A 44 -1.39 15.07 -12.03
C VAL A 44 0.02 14.69 -11.60
N TYR A 45 0.12 13.56 -10.89
CA TYR A 45 1.41 12.93 -10.57
C TYR A 45 1.79 11.92 -11.66
N ARG A 46 3.08 11.89 -12.01
CA ARG A 46 3.61 11.05 -13.10
C ARG A 46 4.90 10.35 -12.69
N ILE A 47 5.05 9.09 -13.10
CA ILE A 47 6.32 8.36 -13.04
C ILE A 47 6.98 8.49 -14.41
N ILE A 48 8.19 9.03 -14.45
CA ILE A 48 8.96 9.24 -15.68
C ILE A 48 10.33 8.60 -15.53
N SER A 49 10.78 7.92 -16.59
CA SER A 49 12.15 7.42 -16.71
C SER A 49 12.60 7.52 -18.16
N LEU A 50 13.87 7.92 -18.34
CA LEU A 50 14.52 8.14 -19.62
C LEU A 50 15.69 7.16 -19.78
N ASP A 51 15.81 6.55 -20.96
CA ASP A 51 17.03 5.89 -21.41
C ASP A 51 17.61 6.69 -22.58
N GLY A 52 18.73 7.38 -22.32
CA GLY A 52 19.21 8.47 -23.18
C GLY A 52 18.15 9.57 -23.34
N THR A 53 17.76 9.84 -24.58
CA THR A 53 16.70 10.82 -24.94
C THR A 53 15.30 10.21 -25.02
N LYS A 54 15.15 8.89 -24.86
CA LYS A 54 13.88 8.18 -25.04
C LYS A 54 13.17 8.00 -23.70
N ALA A 55 11.90 8.44 -23.62
CA ALA A 55 11.03 8.07 -22.51
C ALA A 55 10.68 6.58 -22.57
N ILE A 56 11.08 5.83 -21.54
CA ILE A 56 10.80 4.40 -21.37
C ILE A 56 9.76 4.12 -20.28
N ILE A 57 9.53 5.09 -19.39
CA ILE A 57 8.33 5.16 -18.53
C ILE A 57 7.76 6.58 -18.67
N ASN A 58 6.45 6.66 -18.87
CA ASN A 58 5.66 7.90 -18.81
C ASN A 58 4.26 7.55 -18.31
N SER A 59 4.17 7.12 -17.06
CA SER A 59 2.95 6.64 -16.43
C SER A 59 2.29 7.76 -15.64
N THR A 60 0.98 7.94 -15.78
CA THR A 60 0.22 8.93 -14.99
C THR A 60 -0.49 8.21 -13.86
N ILE A 61 -0.22 8.61 -12.61
CA ILE A 61 -0.74 7.93 -11.42
C ILE A 61 -2.24 8.22 -11.30
N SER A 62 -3.05 7.16 -11.28
CA SER A 62 -4.49 7.25 -11.01
C SER A 62 -4.84 6.60 -9.65
N PRO A 63 -5.93 7.02 -8.98
CA PRO A 63 -6.28 6.51 -7.64
C PRO A 63 -6.54 4.99 -7.57
N ASN A 64 -6.85 4.37 -8.71
CA ASN A 64 -7.07 2.93 -8.86
C ASN A 64 -5.82 2.13 -9.28
N MET A 65 -4.65 2.77 -9.41
CA MET A 65 -3.39 2.05 -9.62
C MET A 65 -2.88 1.43 -8.31
N THR A 66 -2.26 0.26 -8.44
CA THR A 66 -1.59 -0.44 -7.34
C THR A 66 -0.18 -0.81 -7.78
N PHE A 67 0.80 -0.55 -6.92
CA PHE A 67 2.16 -1.07 -7.04
C PHE A 67 2.30 -2.33 -6.18
N THR A 68 2.57 -3.46 -6.82
CA THR A 68 2.68 -4.77 -6.19
C THR A 68 4.14 -5.18 -6.13
N LYS A 69 4.66 -5.44 -4.93
CA LYS A 69 5.97 -6.12 -4.74
C LYS A 69 5.79 -7.59 -5.11
N THR A 70 6.61 -8.13 -6.01
CA THR A 70 6.55 -9.55 -6.43
C THR A 70 7.84 -10.32 -6.17
N SER A 71 8.88 -9.64 -5.67
CA SER A 71 10.09 -10.23 -5.09
C SER A 71 10.73 -9.22 -4.13
N GLN A 72 11.73 -9.64 -3.35
CA GLN A 72 12.47 -8.80 -2.40
C GLN A 72 13.03 -7.51 -3.02
N LYS A 73 13.36 -7.54 -4.32
CA LYS A 73 13.93 -6.39 -5.06
C LYS A 73 13.19 -6.05 -6.35
N PHE A 74 11.97 -6.58 -6.56
CA PHE A 74 11.18 -6.33 -7.76
C PHE A 74 9.74 -5.98 -7.43
N GLY A 75 9.20 -4.97 -8.11
CA GLY A 75 7.78 -4.62 -8.04
C GLY A 75 7.27 -4.04 -9.35
N GLN A 76 5.95 -4.02 -9.50
CA GLN A 76 5.26 -3.75 -10.76
C GLN A 76 3.96 -2.97 -10.56
N TRP A 77 3.52 -2.25 -11.59
CA TRP A 77 2.17 -1.69 -11.68
C TRP A 77 1.62 -1.77 -13.10
N ALA A 78 0.30 -1.89 -13.22
CA ALA A 78 -0.39 -1.81 -14.51
C ALA A 78 -0.76 -0.36 -14.82
N ASP A 79 -0.52 0.06 -16.06
CA ASP A 79 -1.00 1.34 -16.59
C ASP A 79 -1.98 1.09 -17.73
N SER A 80 -3.27 1.19 -17.42
CA SER A 80 -4.36 1.01 -18.39
C SER A 80 -4.39 2.08 -19.48
N ARG A 81 -3.84 3.28 -19.23
CA ARG A 81 -3.75 4.36 -20.23
C ARG A 81 -2.63 4.07 -21.24
N ALA A 82 -1.53 3.50 -20.77
CA ALA A 82 -0.42 3.06 -21.63
C ALA A 82 -0.58 1.61 -22.16
N ASN A 83 -1.63 0.89 -21.75
CA ASN A 83 -1.90 -0.52 -22.07
C ASN A 83 -0.70 -1.47 -21.82
N THR A 84 0.07 -1.18 -20.77
CA THR A 84 1.28 -1.93 -20.41
C THR A 84 1.37 -2.16 -18.90
N VAL A 85 2.26 -3.07 -18.51
CA VAL A 85 2.62 -3.29 -17.10
C VAL A 85 4.09 -3.00 -16.98
N TYR A 86 4.44 -2.03 -16.13
CA TYR A 86 5.83 -1.66 -15.84
C TYR A 86 6.34 -2.48 -14.66
N GLY A 87 7.60 -2.89 -14.72
CA GLY A 87 8.32 -3.58 -13.64
C GLY A 87 9.64 -2.88 -13.35
N LEU A 88 10.05 -2.85 -12.09
CA LEU A 88 11.27 -2.22 -11.62
C LEU A 88 12.09 -3.18 -10.77
N GLY A 89 13.34 -3.43 -11.18
CA GLY A 89 14.34 -4.17 -10.42
C GLY A 89 15.32 -3.23 -9.71
N PHE A 90 15.30 -3.23 -8.38
CA PHE A 90 16.10 -2.36 -7.52
C PHE A 90 17.40 -3.03 -7.06
N SER A 91 18.39 -2.24 -6.64
CA SER A 91 19.66 -2.76 -6.09
C SER A 91 19.47 -3.39 -4.69
N THR A 92 18.61 -2.80 -3.85
CA THR A 92 18.32 -3.21 -2.48
C THR A 92 16.81 -3.27 -2.22
N GLU A 93 16.41 -4.03 -1.20
CA GLU A 93 15.02 -4.10 -0.73
C GLU A 93 14.53 -2.75 -0.21
N HIS A 94 15.39 -1.99 0.48
CA HIS A 94 15.09 -0.65 0.97
C HIS A 94 14.63 0.29 -0.16
N HIS A 95 15.29 0.26 -1.33
CA HIS A 95 14.84 1.06 -2.48
C HIS A 95 13.49 0.63 -3.06
N LEU A 96 13.18 -0.67 -3.07
CA LEU A 96 11.85 -1.18 -3.46
C LEU A 96 10.78 -0.71 -2.49
N SER A 97 11.00 -0.88 -1.19
CA SER A 97 10.06 -0.47 -0.15
C SER A 97 9.83 1.04 -0.19
N LYS A 98 10.90 1.86 -0.30
CA LYS A 98 10.77 3.32 -0.38
C LYS A 98 10.05 3.79 -1.64
N PHE A 99 10.24 3.10 -2.77
CA PHE A 99 9.49 3.40 -3.99
C PHE A 99 7.99 3.05 -3.84
N ALA A 100 7.66 1.95 -3.16
CA ALA A 100 6.28 1.54 -2.89
C ALA A 100 5.55 2.50 -1.94
N GLU A 101 6.22 2.97 -0.88
CA GLU A 101 5.71 4.04 0.01
C GLU A 101 5.38 5.30 -0.80
N LYS A 102 6.32 5.77 -1.63
CA LYS A 102 6.11 6.94 -2.49
C LYS A 102 5.01 6.73 -3.53
N PHE A 103 4.82 5.50 -4.03
CA PHE A 103 3.69 5.19 -4.89
C PHE A 103 2.36 5.39 -4.17
N ALA A 104 2.23 4.92 -2.93
CA ALA A 104 1.03 5.11 -2.12
C ALA A 104 0.78 6.59 -1.78
N GLU A 105 1.81 7.32 -1.35
CA GLU A 105 1.77 8.77 -1.07
C GLU A 105 1.26 9.56 -2.28
N TYR A 106 1.85 9.36 -3.46
CA TYR A 106 1.46 10.09 -4.66
C TYR A 106 0.15 9.60 -5.29
N LYS A 107 -0.30 8.37 -4.98
CA LYS A 107 -1.64 7.89 -5.34
C LYS A 107 -2.73 8.62 -4.56
N GLU A 108 -2.56 8.81 -3.25
CA GLU A 108 -3.50 9.60 -2.44
C GLU A 108 -3.43 11.10 -2.79
N ALA A 109 -2.24 11.63 -3.05
CA ALA A 109 -2.10 13.00 -3.57
C ALA A 109 -2.80 13.18 -4.93
N ALA A 110 -2.74 12.19 -5.83
CA ALA A 110 -3.48 12.19 -7.09
C ALA A 110 -5.01 12.09 -6.90
N ARG A 111 -5.48 11.40 -5.85
CA ARG A 111 -6.90 11.37 -5.47
C ARG A 111 -7.38 12.76 -5.05
N LEU A 112 -6.67 13.41 -4.14
CA LEU A 112 -6.97 14.77 -3.66
C LEU A 112 -6.86 15.81 -4.79
N ALA A 113 -5.86 15.70 -5.67
CA ALA A 113 -5.71 16.59 -6.82
C ALA A 113 -6.90 16.48 -7.79
N LYS A 114 -7.41 15.27 -8.01
CA LYS A 114 -8.61 15.04 -8.84
C LYS A 114 -9.88 15.58 -8.17
N GLU A 115 -10.08 15.32 -6.89
CA GLU A 115 -11.20 15.82 -6.08
C GLU A 115 -11.26 17.35 -6.10
N LYS A 116 -10.15 18.03 -5.80
CA LYS A 116 -10.02 19.49 -5.88
C LYS A 116 -10.27 20.06 -7.28
N SER A 117 -9.96 19.29 -8.34
CA SER A 117 -10.22 19.70 -9.73
C SER A 117 -11.70 19.56 -10.09
N GLN A 118 -12.38 18.55 -9.54
CA GLN A 118 -13.81 18.32 -9.72
C GLN A 118 -14.64 19.34 -8.93
N GLU A 119 -14.32 19.58 -7.66
CA GLU A 119 -14.95 20.60 -6.81
C GLU A 119 -14.85 22.00 -7.44
N LYS A 120 -13.66 22.36 -7.96
CA LYS A 120 -13.46 23.63 -8.69
C LYS A 120 -14.28 23.72 -9.98
N MET A 121 -14.65 22.60 -10.59
CA MET A 121 -15.51 22.56 -11.78
C MET A 121 -17.00 22.64 -11.40
N GLU A 122 -17.42 21.92 -10.36
CA GLU A 122 -18.80 21.94 -9.84
C GLU A 122 -19.16 23.33 -9.29
N MET A 123 -18.25 23.96 -8.52
CA MET A 123 -18.44 25.32 -7.98
C MET A 123 -18.40 26.42 -9.05
N ALA A 124 -17.87 26.14 -10.25
CA ALA A 124 -17.92 27.04 -11.40
C ALA A 124 -19.23 26.89 -12.22
N THR A 125 -20.10 25.94 -11.87
CA THR A 125 -21.34 25.62 -12.61
C THR A 125 -22.64 25.97 -11.88
N SER A 126 -22.61 26.82 -10.85
CA SER A 126 -23.82 27.32 -10.18
C SER A 126 -24.34 28.62 -10.83
N PRO A 127 -25.50 28.62 -11.51
CA PRO A 127 -26.20 29.84 -11.88
C PRO A 127 -27.08 30.30 -10.71
N SER A 128 -27.09 31.60 -10.44
CA SER A 128 -28.08 32.21 -9.55
C SER A 128 -29.46 32.18 -10.21
N GLN A 129 -30.49 31.68 -9.51
CA GLN A 129 -31.85 32.25 -9.60
C GLN A 129 -32.76 31.82 -8.44
N GLU A 130 -33.67 32.73 -8.08
CA GLU A 130 -34.63 32.61 -7.00
C GLU A 130 -35.88 31.82 -7.44
N SER A 131 -36.40 30.93 -6.57
CA SER A 131 -37.84 30.67 -6.28
C SER A 131 -38.88 30.39 -7.41
N PRO A 132 -40.09 29.90 -7.09
CA PRO A 132 -40.48 28.87 -6.12
C PRO A 132 -41.37 27.76 -6.76
N ALA A 133 -41.76 26.77 -5.95
CA ALA A 133 -42.96 25.92 -6.05
C ALA A 133 -43.51 25.51 -7.45
N GLY A 134 -43.37 24.23 -7.78
CA GLY A 134 -44.10 23.59 -8.89
C GLY A 134 -44.19 22.07 -8.70
N GLU A 135 -45.35 21.58 -8.29
CA GLU A 135 -45.67 20.16 -8.35
C GLU A 135 -45.72 19.68 -9.81
N LEU A 136 -45.31 18.44 -10.09
CA LEU A 136 -46.14 17.39 -10.71
C LEU A 136 -45.30 16.18 -11.15
N SER A 137 -45.58 15.05 -10.52
CA SER A 137 -45.81 13.73 -11.15
C SER A 137 -44.73 13.09 -12.05
N SER A 138 -44.09 12.04 -11.52
CA SER A 138 -43.94 10.76 -12.25
C SER A 138 -43.90 9.58 -11.27
N PRO A 139 -44.50 8.40 -11.60
CA PRO A 139 -44.87 7.42 -10.58
C PRO A 139 -43.93 6.20 -10.51
N LEU A 140 -43.73 5.69 -9.29
CA LEU A 140 -43.08 4.42 -9.02
C LEU A 140 -43.88 3.61 -7.98
N THR A 141 -44.35 2.42 -8.40
CA THR A 141 -44.95 1.36 -7.57
C THR A 141 -46.25 1.69 -6.83
N PRO A 142 -47.10 0.68 -6.58
CA PRO A 142 -47.06 0.09 -5.24
C PRO A 142 -47.20 -1.45 -5.19
N VAL A 143 -46.79 -1.98 -4.05
CA VAL A 143 -47.01 -3.35 -3.58
C VAL A 143 -48.37 -3.44 -2.85
N THR A 144 -49.01 -4.62 -2.89
CA THR A 144 -50.24 -5.05 -2.18
C THR A 144 -50.07 -5.16 -0.64
N PRO A 145 -51.08 -5.57 0.18
CA PRO A 145 -52.51 -5.78 -0.07
C PRO A 145 -53.30 -4.68 0.70
N PRO A 146 -54.36 -4.87 1.55
CA PRO A 146 -55.22 -6.01 1.92
C PRO A 146 -56.52 -6.09 1.10
N MET A 147 -57.39 -7.06 1.41
CA MET A 147 -58.79 -7.16 0.95
C MET A 147 -59.61 -7.86 2.05
N GLU A 148 -60.67 -7.23 2.58
CA GLU A 148 -61.59 -7.90 3.52
C GLU A 148 -63.05 -7.48 3.35
N SER A 149 -63.90 -8.50 3.48
CA SER A 149 -65.30 -8.48 3.95
C SER A 149 -66.44 -8.06 3.01
N ILE A 150 -67.58 -8.68 3.34
CA ILE A 150 -68.98 -8.48 2.91
C ILE A 150 -69.42 -9.34 1.71
N ASN A 151 -70.49 -10.14 1.74
CA ASN A 151 -71.39 -10.74 2.73
C ASN A 151 -72.49 -11.47 1.91
N GLY A 152 -73.22 -12.43 2.47
CA GLY A 152 -74.42 -13.02 1.84
C GLY A 152 -74.15 -14.41 1.22
N THR A 153 -74.59 -15.57 1.72
CA THR A 153 -75.84 -16.02 2.41
C THR A 153 -76.80 -16.72 1.45
N ASP A 154 -76.90 -18.03 1.70
CA ASP A 154 -78.03 -18.97 1.58
C ASP A 154 -78.55 -19.52 0.23
N ASP A 155 -78.68 -20.85 0.28
CA ASP A 155 -79.81 -21.69 -0.13
C ASP A 155 -80.01 -22.26 -1.57
N ILE A 156 -79.71 -23.57 -1.63
CA ILE A 156 -80.66 -24.68 -1.91
C ILE A 156 -80.89 -25.19 -3.36
N CYS A 157 -80.65 -26.51 -3.45
CA CYS A 157 -81.23 -27.57 -4.28
C CYS A 157 -80.79 -27.89 -5.74
N ASP A 158 -80.38 -29.16 -5.83
CA ASP A 158 -80.80 -30.20 -6.78
C ASP A 158 -80.34 -30.21 -8.24
N THR A 159 -79.71 -31.33 -8.59
CA THR A 159 -79.76 -31.94 -9.91
C THR A 159 -79.72 -33.47 -9.75
N THR A 160 -80.86 -34.14 -9.92
CA THR A 160 -80.93 -35.58 -10.19
C THR A 160 -80.80 -35.83 -11.70
N PRO A 161 -80.50 -37.07 -12.12
CA PRO A 161 -81.59 -37.81 -12.78
C PRO A 161 -81.62 -39.34 -12.59
N ASN A 162 -82.85 -39.86 -12.67
CA ASN A 162 -83.32 -41.17 -13.16
C ASN A 162 -82.94 -42.51 -12.49
N SER A 163 -84.00 -43.16 -11.98
CA SER A 163 -84.31 -44.56 -12.28
C SER A 163 -85.84 -44.81 -12.30
N ASP A 164 -86.34 -45.35 -13.42
CA ASP A 164 -87.72 -45.86 -13.65
C ASP A 164 -87.94 -47.25 -12.98
N PRO A 165 -89.14 -47.90 -12.93
CA PRO A 165 -90.33 -47.72 -13.80
C PRO A 165 -91.77 -47.85 -13.18
N ARG A 166 -92.78 -47.62 -14.05
CA ARG A 166 -94.15 -48.23 -14.10
C ARG A 166 -95.25 -47.56 -13.24
N PRO A 167 -96.43 -47.30 -13.84
CA PRO A 167 -97.53 -48.27 -13.84
C PRO A 167 -98.07 -48.61 -15.25
N GLU A 168 -98.98 -49.59 -15.31
CA GLU A 168 -99.58 -50.14 -16.54
C GLU A 168 -101.11 -49.81 -16.61
N PRO A 169 -101.92 -50.28 -17.58
CA PRO A 169 -102.40 -49.41 -18.65
C PRO A 169 -103.94 -49.19 -18.67
N THR A 170 -104.39 -48.54 -19.77
CA THR A 170 -105.78 -48.40 -20.27
C THR A 170 -106.71 -47.37 -19.61
N GLN A 171 -107.09 -46.36 -20.41
CA GLN A 171 -108.46 -46.25 -20.92
C GLN A 171 -108.60 -45.29 -22.12
N ASN A 172 -108.96 -45.88 -23.27
CA ASN A 172 -109.85 -45.39 -24.33
C ASN A 172 -109.64 -44.07 -25.12
N ALA A 173 -110.04 -44.18 -26.39
CA ALA A 173 -110.54 -43.14 -27.31
C ALA A 173 -109.54 -42.21 -28.04
N LEU A 174 -109.13 -42.69 -29.21
CA LEU A 174 -109.15 -41.97 -30.50
C LEU A 174 -109.67 -40.51 -30.48
N ALA A 175 -108.80 -39.54 -30.75
CA ALA A 175 -109.16 -38.32 -31.50
C ALA A 175 -107.92 -37.66 -32.13
N PHE A 176 -107.94 -37.49 -33.45
CA PHE A 176 -106.91 -36.78 -34.22
C PHE A 176 -107.22 -35.28 -34.18
N ALA A 177 -106.47 -34.49 -33.39
CA ALA A 177 -106.69 -33.04 -33.28
C ALA A 177 -105.39 -32.26 -32.99
N HIS A 178 -104.76 -31.70 -34.03
CA HIS A 178 -103.73 -30.68 -33.85
C HIS A 178 -104.36 -29.39 -33.30
N SER A 179 -104.08 -29.05 -32.04
CA SER A 179 -104.53 -27.82 -31.41
C SER A 179 -103.39 -26.79 -31.34
N PRO A 180 -103.60 -25.50 -31.66
CA PRO A 180 -102.54 -24.48 -31.71
C PRO A 180 -101.84 -24.21 -30.37
N ALA A 181 -102.43 -24.64 -29.24
CA ALA A 181 -101.77 -24.63 -27.94
C ALA A 181 -100.55 -25.58 -27.88
N MET A 182 -100.61 -26.71 -28.61
CA MET A 182 -99.54 -27.71 -28.64
C MET A 182 -98.34 -27.25 -29.47
N THR A 183 -98.57 -26.52 -30.56
CA THR A 183 -97.50 -25.88 -31.35
C THR A 183 -96.71 -24.88 -30.49
N LYS A 184 -97.41 -24.02 -29.74
CA LYS A 184 -96.76 -23.06 -28.83
C LYS A 184 -95.96 -23.71 -27.70
N HIS A 185 -96.41 -24.87 -27.20
CA HIS A 185 -95.64 -25.66 -26.24
C HIS A 185 -94.30 -26.10 -26.83
N TRP A 186 -94.32 -26.72 -28.01
CA TRP A 186 -93.10 -27.16 -28.70
C TRP A 186 -92.17 -26.00 -29.10
N GLU A 187 -92.72 -24.84 -29.47
CA GLU A 187 -91.93 -23.62 -29.73
C GLU A 187 -91.23 -23.10 -28.47
N ALA A 188 -91.94 -23.04 -27.32
CA ALA A 188 -91.36 -22.63 -26.05
C ALA A 188 -90.30 -23.61 -25.54
N GLU A 189 -90.54 -24.92 -25.71
CA GLU A 189 -89.60 -25.97 -25.33
C GLU A 189 -88.35 -25.97 -26.22
N LEU A 190 -88.49 -25.71 -27.52
CA LEU A 190 -87.35 -25.51 -28.42
C LEU A 190 -86.51 -24.29 -28.01
N GLU A 191 -87.13 -23.18 -27.61
CA GLU A 191 -86.40 -21.98 -27.16
C GLU A 191 -85.72 -22.20 -25.80
N ALA A 192 -86.36 -22.93 -24.88
CA ALA A 192 -85.74 -23.37 -23.64
C ALA A 192 -84.53 -24.30 -23.88
N LEU A 193 -84.63 -25.23 -24.84
CA LEU A 193 -83.53 -26.09 -25.25
C LEU A 193 -82.37 -25.31 -25.87
N LYS A 194 -82.62 -24.30 -26.70
CA LYS A 194 -81.58 -23.37 -27.18
C LYS A 194 -80.92 -22.61 -26.03
N GLY A 195 -81.70 -22.09 -25.09
CA GLY A 195 -81.20 -21.40 -23.90
C GLY A 195 -80.31 -22.31 -23.03
N ASN A 196 -80.70 -23.57 -22.85
CA ASN A 196 -79.90 -24.56 -22.15
C ASN A 196 -78.62 -24.94 -22.92
N ASN A 197 -78.68 -25.08 -24.24
CA ASN A 197 -77.51 -25.30 -25.09
C ASN A 197 -76.51 -24.12 -25.03
N ALA A 198 -77.00 -22.88 -25.03
CA ALA A 198 -76.19 -21.69 -24.84
C ALA A 198 -75.52 -21.65 -23.46
N LYS A 199 -76.24 -21.97 -22.38
CA LYS A 199 -75.68 -22.10 -21.03
C LYS A 199 -74.60 -23.18 -20.94
N LEU A 200 -74.83 -24.36 -21.52
CA LEU A 200 -73.83 -25.43 -21.58
C LEU A 200 -72.58 -25.01 -22.36
N THR A 201 -72.75 -24.30 -23.47
CA THR A 201 -71.64 -23.75 -24.27
C THR A 201 -70.84 -22.71 -23.47
N ALA A 202 -71.52 -21.81 -22.74
CA ALA A 202 -70.86 -20.83 -21.88
C ALA A 202 -70.08 -21.51 -20.74
N ALA A 203 -70.69 -22.45 -20.03
CA ALA A 203 -70.05 -23.21 -18.96
C ALA A 203 -68.84 -24.04 -19.46
N LEU A 204 -68.90 -24.56 -20.68
CA LEU A 204 -67.77 -25.26 -21.30
C LEU A 204 -66.61 -24.30 -21.63
N LEU A 205 -66.91 -23.10 -22.13
CA LEU A 205 -65.90 -22.06 -22.37
C LEU A 205 -65.26 -21.57 -21.07
N GLU A 206 -66.07 -21.35 -20.03
CA GLU A 206 -65.63 -20.96 -18.69
C GLU A 206 -64.76 -22.05 -18.05
N SER A 207 -65.19 -23.32 -18.08
CA SER A 207 -64.39 -24.47 -17.65
C SER A 207 -63.06 -24.56 -18.42
N THR A 208 -63.08 -24.31 -19.73
CA THR A 208 -61.86 -24.26 -20.56
C THR A 208 -60.94 -23.10 -20.18
N ALA A 209 -61.48 -21.94 -19.80
CA ALA A 209 -60.71 -20.80 -19.30
C ALA A 209 -60.09 -21.10 -17.91
N ASN A 210 -60.88 -21.68 -16.99
CA ASN A 210 -60.43 -22.10 -15.67
C ASN A 210 -59.29 -23.12 -15.78
N VAL A 211 -59.39 -24.13 -16.65
CA VAL A 211 -58.30 -25.10 -16.91
C VAL A 211 -57.02 -24.41 -17.41
N LYS A 212 -57.11 -23.33 -18.20
CA LYS A 212 -55.94 -22.54 -18.61
C LYS A 212 -55.34 -21.76 -17.45
N GLN A 213 -56.16 -21.11 -16.62
CA GLN A 213 -55.71 -20.40 -15.43
C GLN A 213 -55.02 -21.33 -14.42
N TRP A 214 -55.61 -22.48 -14.11
CA TRP A 214 -55.01 -23.48 -13.21
C TRP A 214 -53.66 -24.00 -13.75
N LYS A 215 -53.53 -24.21 -15.07
CA LYS A 215 -52.25 -24.58 -15.69
C LYS A 215 -51.21 -23.47 -15.57
N GLN A 216 -51.60 -22.21 -15.77
CA GLN A 216 -50.69 -21.06 -15.61
C GLN A 216 -50.24 -20.90 -14.15
N GLN A 217 -51.16 -21.05 -13.19
CA GLN A 217 -50.84 -20.98 -11.77
C GLN A 217 -49.92 -22.12 -11.32
N LEU A 218 -50.16 -23.35 -11.82
CA LEU A 218 -49.28 -24.50 -11.57
C LEU A 218 -47.87 -24.26 -12.13
N ALA A 219 -47.75 -23.71 -13.34
CA ALA A 219 -46.46 -23.37 -13.94
C ALA A 219 -45.70 -22.30 -13.13
N ALA A 220 -46.39 -21.27 -12.65
CA ALA A 220 -45.80 -20.24 -11.79
C ALA A 220 -45.28 -20.82 -10.46
N TYR A 221 -46.04 -21.71 -9.81
CA TYR A 221 -45.57 -22.39 -8.60
C TYR A 221 -44.40 -23.36 -8.86
N GLN A 222 -44.35 -24.01 -10.03
CA GLN A 222 -43.20 -24.85 -10.42
C GLN A 222 -41.93 -24.00 -10.61
N GLU A 223 -42.02 -22.86 -11.31
CA GLU A 223 -40.90 -21.93 -11.48
C GLU A 223 -40.41 -21.37 -10.14
N GLU A 224 -41.32 -21.01 -9.23
CA GLU A 224 -40.96 -20.56 -7.89
C GLU A 224 -40.31 -21.67 -7.04
N ALA A 225 -40.81 -22.91 -7.11
CA ALA A 225 -40.20 -24.05 -6.43
C ALA A 225 -38.76 -24.31 -6.94
N GLU A 226 -38.54 -24.27 -8.26
CA GLU A 226 -37.20 -24.38 -8.83
C GLU A 226 -36.27 -23.23 -8.40
N ARG A 227 -36.78 -21.99 -8.39
CA ARG A 227 -36.06 -20.80 -7.94
C ARG A 227 -35.63 -20.93 -6.47
N LEU A 228 -36.52 -21.42 -5.62
CA LEU A 228 -36.24 -21.65 -4.20
C LEU A 228 -35.25 -22.80 -4.00
N HIS A 229 -35.36 -23.91 -4.74
CA HIS A 229 -34.37 -24.99 -4.69
C HIS A 229 -32.97 -24.52 -5.09
N LYS A 230 -32.84 -23.79 -6.21
CA LYS A 230 -31.55 -23.17 -6.63
C LYS A 230 -30.98 -22.30 -5.50
N ARG A 231 -31.81 -21.47 -4.87
CA ARG A 231 -31.37 -20.59 -3.77
C ARG A 231 -30.96 -21.34 -2.50
N VAL A 232 -31.62 -22.45 -2.17
CA VAL A 232 -31.22 -23.31 -1.03
C VAL A 232 -29.85 -23.93 -1.30
N THR A 233 -29.63 -24.52 -2.48
CA THR A 233 -28.33 -25.12 -2.84
C THR A 233 -27.18 -24.10 -2.85
N GLU A 234 -27.43 -22.86 -3.29
CA GLU A 234 -26.45 -21.76 -3.17
C GLU A 234 -26.06 -21.47 -1.71
N LEU A 235 -27.05 -21.40 -0.82
CA LEU A 235 -26.85 -21.10 0.60
C LEU A 235 -26.16 -22.26 1.33
N GLU A 236 -26.49 -23.51 1.01
CA GLU A 236 -25.80 -24.70 1.50
C GLU A 236 -24.32 -24.70 1.08
N CYS A 237 -24.03 -24.37 -0.17
CA CYS A 237 -22.66 -24.24 -0.67
C CYS A 237 -21.87 -23.15 0.07
N GLN A 238 -22.48 -21.99 0.32
CA GLN A 238 -21.86 -20.89 1.08
C GLN A 238 -21.66 -21.25 2.56
N SER A 239 -22.62 -21.95 3.17
CA SER A 239 -22.51 -22.48 4.53
C SER A 239 -21.31 -23.43 4.67
N ASN A 240 -21.15 -24.35 3.72
CA ASN A 240 -20.02 -25.30 3.69
C ASN A 240 -18.64 -24.62 3.52
N GLN A 241 -18.57 -23.44 2.90
CA GLN A 241 -17.33 -22.66 2.78
C GLN A 241 -17.01 -21.85 4.05
N THR A 242 -18.02 -21.51 4.85
CA THR A 242 -17.87 -20.71 6.08
C THR A 242 -16.85 -21.28 7.10
N PRO A 243 -16.79 -22.60 7.41
CA PRO A 243 -15.76 -23.13 8.31
C PRO A 243 -14.34 -23.06 7.71
N VAL A 244 -14.19 -23.22 6.39
CA VAL A 244 -12.89 -23.11 5.71
C VAL A 244 -12.35 -21.68 5.79
N ILE A 245 -13.21 -20.68 5.52
CA ILE A 245 -12.88 -19.26 5.65
C ILE A 245 -12.53 -18.91 7.10
N LYS A 246 -13.20 -19.52 8.10
CA LYS A 246 -12.86 -19.35 9.51
C LYS A 246 -11.49 -19.94 9.86
N SER A 247 -11.15 -21.14 9.37
CA SER A 247 -9.82 -21.75 9.55
C SER A 247 -8.71 -20.88 8.96
N GLN A 248 -8.88 -20.47 7.70
CA GLN A 248 -7.94 -19.57 7.02
C GLN A 248 -7.79 -18.23 7.75
N LYS A 249 -8.88 -17.68 8.32
CA LYS A 249 -8.81 -16.47 9.15
C LYS A 249 -8.02 -16.70 10.45
N THR A 250 -8.20 -17.84 11.13
CA THR A 250 -7.41 -18.16 12.34
C THR A 250 -5.94 -18.41 12.03
N GLU A 251 -5.63 -19.10 10.93
CA GLU A 251 -4.26 -19.31 10.44
C GLU A 251 -3.60 -17.97 10.09
N LEU A 252 -4.28 -17.10 9.34
CA LEU A 252 -3.78 -15.75 9.02
C LEU A 252 -3.54 -14.93 10.28
N ASN A 253 -4.47 -14.91 11.24
CA ASN A 253 -4.29 -14.21 12.51
C ASN A 253 -3.06 -14.74 13.28
N GLN A 254 -2.84 -16.06 13.31
CA GLN A 254 -1.67 -16.66 13.94
C GLN A 254 -0.37 -16.24 13.23
N THR A 255 -0.34 -16.25 11.89
CA THR A 255 0.84 -15.77 11.16
C THR A 255 1.10 -14.27 11.36
N ILE A 256 0.07 -13.46 11.61
CA ILE A 256 0.21 -12.04 11.95
C ILE A 256 0.85 -11.91 13.34
N GLU A 257 0.36 -12.64 14.35
CA GLU A 257 0.94 -12.64 15.70
C GLU A 257 2.40 -13.12 15.71
N GLU A 258 2.72 -14.18 14.94
CA GLU A 258 4.10 -14.66 14.76
C GLU A 258 5.01 -13.61 14.12
N LEU A 259 4.53 -12.91 13.07
CA LEU A 259 5.28 -11.81 12.43
C LEU A 259 5.43 -10.58 13.33
N GLU A 260 4.42 -10.24 14.12
CA GLU A 260 4.48 -9.15 15.11
C GLU A 260 5.48 -9.48 16.23
N ASN A 261 5.55 -10.74 16.67
CA ASN A 261 6.55 -11.19 17.65
C ASN A 261 7.98 -11.06 17.08
N VAL A 262 8.23 -11.60 15.88
CA VAL A 262 9.53 -11.49 15.20
C VAL A 262 9.92 -10.02 14.94
N LEU A 263 8.94 -9.16 14.63
CA LEU A 263 9.18 -7.73 14.43
C LEU A 263 9.63 -7.05 15.73
N ARG A 264 8.98 -7.33 16.87
CA ARG A 264 9.41 -6.80 18.18
C ARG A 264 10.80 -7.30 18.57
N ASP A 265 11.09 -8.59 18.39
CA ASP A 265 12.42 -9.15 18.66
C ASP A 265 13.51 -8.43 17.83
N LYS A 266 13.21 -8.08 16.57
CA LYS A 266 14.11 -7.32 15.69
C LYS A 266 14.20 -5.84 16.05
N GLU A 267 13.16 -5.22 16.57
CA GLU A 267 13.23 -3.87 17.13
C GLU A 267 14.11 -3.83 18.38
N GLU A 268 14.01 -4.81 19.28
CA GLU A 268 14.90 -4.93 20.44
C GLU A 268 16.37 -5.20 20.05
N GLU A 269 16.63 -6.05 19.05
CA GLU A 269 17.99 -6.24 18.52
C GLU A 269 18.55 -4.95 17.91
N MET A 270 17.73 -4.18 17.17
CA MET A 270 18.16 -2.90 16.61
C MET A 270 18.47 -1.87 17.70
N GLU A 271 17.73 -1.83 18.81
CA GLU A 271 18.02 -0.89 19.90
C GLU A 271 19.33 -1.25 20.61
N LYS A 272 19.55 -2.54 20.93
CA LYS A 272 20.83 -3.03 21.50
C LYS A 272 22.01 -2.68 20.58
N LEU A 273 21.87 -2.84 19.27
CA LEU A 273 22.91 -2.48 18.30
C LEU A 273 23.16 -0.96 18.20
N LYS A 274 22.16 -0.10 18.45
CA LYS A 274 22.38 1.35 18.58
C LYS A 274 23.15 1.68 19.85
N GLU A 275 22.78 1.10 20.99
CA GLU A 275 23.49 1.27 22.25
C GLU A 275 24.96 0.83 22.14
N GLU A 276 25.24 -0.30 21.48
CA GLU A 276 26.61 -0.74 21.18
C GLU A 276 27.37 0.24 20.27
N LEU A 277 26.70 0.85 19.29
CA LEU A 277 27.31 1.83 18.38
C LEU A 277 27.62 3.15 19.08
N GLU A 278 26.72 3.64 19.93
CA GLU A 278 26.93 4.82 20.79
C GLU A 278 28.13 4.60 21.73
N ASN A 279 28.16 3.47 22.44
CA ASN A 279 29.28 3.07 23.30
C ASN A 279 30.62 2.96 22.53
N MET A 280 30.59 2.49 21.28
CA MET A 280 31.76 2.43 20.41
C MET A 280 32.22 3.84 19.99
N ASN A 281 31.30 4.77 19.75
CA ASN A 281 31.62 6.17 19.44
C ASN A 281 32.29 6.86 20.65
N ASP A 282 31.73 6.71 21.84
CA ASP A 282 32.31 7.23 23.09
C ASP A 282 33.74 6.71 23.33
N LEU A 283 33.96 5.41 23.11
CA LEU A 283 35.29 4.80 23.20
C LEU A 283 36.25 5.33 22.13
N MET A 284 35.76 5.65 20.92
CA MET A 284 36.56 6.25 19.85
C MET A 284 36.98 7.68 20.21
N GLU A 285 36.05 8.51 20.70
CA GLU A 285 36.34 9.87 21.18
C GLU A 285 37.33 9.90 22.36
N GLN A 286 37.19 8.96 23.30
CA GLN A 286 38.16 8.77 24.38
C GLN A 286 39.54 8.37 23.85
N LYS A 287 39.60 7.42 22.91
CA LYS A 287 40.84 6.96 22.28
C LYS A 287 41.52 8.09 21.49
N ASP A 288 40.77 8.94 20.79
CA ASP A 288 41.33 10.09 20.07
C ASP A 288 41.81 11.18 21.04
N THR A 289 41.07 11.45 22.11
CA THR A 289 41.49 12.36 23.19
C THR A 289 42.78 11.89 23.87
N LEU A 290 42.91 10.58 24.12
CA LEU A 290 44.14 9.99 24.69
C LEU A 290 45.30 10.04 23.69
N THR A 291 45.04 9.81 22.41
CA THR A 291 46.06 9.92 21.34
C THR A 291 46.60 11.35 21.27
N GLN A 292 45.73 12.36 21.27
CA GLN A 292 46.14 13.77 21.26
C GLN A 292 46.99 14.15 22.49
N LYS A 293 46.61 13.68 23.70
CA LYS A 293 47.39 13.91 24.92
C LYS A 293 48.74 13.20 24.90
N LEU A 294 48.83 12.03 24.26
CA LEU A 294 50.09 11.32 24.07
C LEU A 294 51.02 12.12 23.15
N GLU A 295 50.52 12.57 21.99
CA GLU A 295 51.29 13.40 21.04
C GLU A 295 51.78 14.72 21.67
N GLU A 296 50.94 15.40 22.47
CA GLU A 296 51.32 16.61 23.22
C GLU A 296 52.44 16.30 24.23
N THR A 297 52.33 15.18 24.95
CA THR A 297 53.32 14.75 25.93
C THR A 297 54.65 14.36 25.25
N GLU A 298 54.61 13.65 24.12
CA GLU A 298 55.79 13.29 23.32
C GLU A 298 56.48 14.51 22.70
N LEU A 299 55.71 15.52 22.28
CA LEU A 299 56.27 16.79 21.83
C LEU A 299 56.95 17.54 22.98
N ARG A 300 56.31 17.59 24.15
CA ARG A 300 56.87 18.22 25.36
C ARG A 300 58.14 17.52 25.84
N SER A 301 58.19 16.19 25.81
CA SER A 301 59.40 15.42 26.14
C SER A 301 60.54 15.75 25.19
N ARG A 302 60.31 15.75 23.87
CA ARG A 302 61.34 16.14 22.87
C ARG A 302 61.89 17.55 23.09
N VAL A 303 61.03 18.52 23.42
CA VAL A 303 61.48 19.90 23.73
C VAL A 303 62.32 19.94 25.02
N LEU A 304 61.99 19.14 26.04
CA LEU A 304 62.79 19.03 27.26
C LEU A 304 64.13 18.32 27.02
N GLU A 305 64.16 17.30 26.17
CA GLU A 305 65.39 16.62 25.74
C GLU A 305 66.33 17.57 24.98
N GLU A 306 65.80 18.37 24.05
CA GLU A 306 66.57 19.41 23.34
C GLU A 306 67.11 20.49 24.30
N GLN A 307 66.29 20.95 25.25
CA GLN A 307 66.73 21.89 26.28
C GLN A 307 67.80 21.31 27.21
N LEU A 308 67.70 20.02 27.55
CA LEU A 308 68.69 19.31 28.36
C LEU A 308 70.01 19.18 27.60
N ALA A 309 69.99 18.68 26.36
CA ALA A 309 71.18 18.55 25.53
C ALA A 309 71.89 19.90 25.32
N GLY A 310 71.12 20.98 25.08
CA GLY A 310 71.68 22.33 24.99
C GLY A 310 72.24 22.86 26.32
N ALA A 311 71.75 22.40 27.47
CA ALA A 311 72.31 22.72 28.78
C ALA A 311 73.58 21.92 29.10
N GLU A 312 73.62 20.64 28.70
CA GLU A 312 74.79 19.76 28.79
C GLU A 312 75.94 20.32 27.93
N GLN A 313 75.67 20.72 26.69
CA GLN A 313 76.68 21.35 25.82
C GLN A 313 77.29 22.61 26.45
N ARG A 314 76.46 23.54 26.96
CA ARG A 314 76.97 24.76 27.63
C ARG A 314 77.79 24.45 28.88
N LEU A 315 77.43 23.39 29.61
CA LEU A 315 78.18 22.93 30.78
C LEU A 315 79.55 22.38 30.36
N GLU A 316 79.61 21.60 29.28
CA GLU A 316 80.87 21.07 28.71
C GLU A 316 81.77 22.19 28.18
N GLU A 317 81.21 23.15 27.42
CA GLU A 317 81.92 24.36 26.96
C GLU A 317 82.52 25.15 28.15
N THR A 318 81.73 25.38 29.21
CA THR A 318 82.20 26.06 30.43
C THR A 318 83.29 25.28 31.16
N GLN A 319 83.20 23.94 31.17
CA GLN A 319 84.24 23.08 31.76
C GLN A 319 85.54 23.13 30.94
N GLU A 320 85.47 23.15 29.61
CA GLU A 320 86.63 23.27 28.74
C GLU A 320 87.31 24.66 28.90
N GLU A 321 86.53 25.74 28.95
CA GLU A 321 87.03 27.08 29.25
C GLU A 321 87.74 27.13 30.61
N GLN A 322 87.14 26.51 31.65
CA GLN A 322 87.73 26.45 32.98
C GLN A 322 89.02 25.61 33.02
N GLU A 323 89.06 24.48 32.31
CA GLU A 323 90.25 23.65 32.08
C GLU A 323 91.35 24.47 31.41
N ASN A 324 91.03 25.19 30.35
CA ASN A 324 91.96 26.00 29.57
C ASN A 324 92.50 27.18 30.37
N PHE A 325 91.66 27.86 31.16
CA PHE A 325 92.10 28.85 32.14
C PHE A 325 93.04 28.25 33.20
N ARG A 326 92.73 27.06 33.74
CA ARG A 326 93.63 26.36 34.69
C ARG A 326 94.96 25.92 34.06
N LYS A 327 94.97 25.58 32.77
CA LYS A 327 96.21 25.29 32.01
C LYS A 327 97.04 26.58 31.88
N SER A 328 96.44 27.68 31.43
CA SER A 328 97.12 28.99 31.32
C SER A 328 97.66 29.49 32.67
N LEU A 329 96.90 29.33 33.76
CA LEU A 329 97.35 29.72 35.11
C LEU A 329 98.55 28.87 35.57
N ARG A 330 98.58 27.57 35.26
CA ARG A 330 99.75 26.71 35.54
C ARG A 330 100.99 27.20 34.79
N THR A 331 100.88 27.47 33.49
CA THR A 331 102.00 28.00 32.69
C THR A 331 102.49 29.37 33.19
N LEU A 332 101.59 30.23 33.68
CA LEU A 332 101.98 31.51 34.29
C LEU A 332 102.71 31.32 35.62
N LEU A 333 102.29 30.36 36.45
CA LEU A 333 102.99 30.00 37.69
C LEU A 333 104.39 29.45 37.40
N GLU A 334 104.51 28.52 36.45
CA GLU A 334 105.81 27.97 35.99
C GLU A 334 106.76 29.07 35.50
N LEU A 335 106.24 30.08 34.77
CA LEU A 335 107.02 31.25 34.33
C LEU A 335 107.46 32.14 35.51
N LEU A 336 106.58 32.35 36.50
CA LEU A 336 106.89 33.13 37.69
C LEU A 336 107.94 32.44 38.56
N ASP A 337 107.84 31.13 38.76
CA ASP A 337 108.83 30.32 39.47
C ASP A 337 110.21 30.41 38.78
N GLY A 338 110.23 30.34 37.44
CA GLY A 338 111.43 30.59 36.64
C GLY A 338 112.04 31.99 36.86
N LYS A 339 111.21 33.04 36.91
CA LYS A 339 111.68 34.41 37.20
C LYS A 339 112.15 34.61 38.64
N ILE A 340 111.53 33.93 39.61
CA ILE A 340 112.00 33.91 41.00
C ILE A 340 113.38 33.22 41.07
N PHE A 341 113.59 32.14 40.32
CA PHE A 341 114.89 31.48 40.22
C PHE A 341 115.97 32.40 39.60
N GLU A 342 115.70 33.02 38.45
CA GLU A 342 116.62 34.00 37.83
C GLU A 342 116.99 35.14 38.78
N LEU A 343 116.01 35.73 39.48
CA LEU A 343 116.25 36.81 40.46
C LEU A 343 117.05 36.33 41.67
N THR A 344 116.87 35.07 42.08
CA THR A 344 117.61 34.44 43.18
C THR A 344 119.07 34.22 42.78
N GLU A 345 119.33 33.71 41.58
CA GLU A 345 120.69 33.58 41.03
C GLU A 345 121.36 34.95 40.87
N LEU A 346 120.63 35.97 40.40
CA LEU A 346 121.14 37.33 40.25
C LEU A 346 121.47 37.97 41.61
N ARG A 347 120.66 37.74 42.65
CA ARG A 347 120.99 38.10 44.04
C ARG A 347 122.27 37.40 44.52
N ASP A 348 122.42 36.11 44.24
CA ASP A 348 123.55 35.30 44.74
C ASP A 348 124.85 35.53 43.96
N THR A 349 124.78 36.02 42.71
CA THR A 349 125.95 36.56 41.99
C THR A 349 126.36 37.94 42.51
N LEU A 350 125.39 38.83 42.78
CA LEU A 350 125.67 40.15 43.38
C LEU A 350 126.28 40.00 44.78
N ALA A 351 125.79 39.06 45.60
CA ALA A 351 126.35 38.77 46.92
C ALA A 351 127.82 38.35 46.83
N ARG A 352 128.17 37.42 45.92
CA ARG A 352 129.56 37.02 45.66
C ARG A 352 130.45 38.18 45.19
N LEU A 353 129.96 39.04 44.29
CA LEU A 353 130.71 40.21 43.84
C LEU A 353 130.96 41.23 44.97
N ILE A 354 130.07 41.30 45.97
CA ILE A 354 130.26 42.15 47.16
C ILE A 354 131.30 41.52 48.11
N GLU A 355 131.28 40.19 48.28
CA GLU A 355 132.30 39.46 49.07
C GLU A 355 133.69 39.52 48.41
N GLU A 356 133.79 39.52 47.08
CA GLU A 356 135.05 39.65 46.33
C GLU A 356 135.59 41.10 46.28
N ALA A 357 134.78 42.10 46.62
CA ALA A 357 135.14 43.51 46.59
C ALA A 357 135.48 44.11 47.97
N SER A 358 135.44 43.29 49.04
CA SER A 358 135.76 43.67 50.43
C SER A 358 137.07 43.04 50.93
#